data_AF-A0A2N0V9V7-F1
#
_entry.id   AF-A0A2N0V9V7-F1
#
_cell.length_a   1.000
_cell.length_b   1.000
_cell.length_c   1.000
_cell.angle_alpha   90.00
_cell.angle_beta   90.00
_cell.angle_gamma   90.00
#
_symmetry.space_group_name_H-M   'P 1'
#
loop_
_entity.id
_entity.type
_entity.pdbx_description
1 polymer ?
#
loop_
_entity_poly.entity_id
_entity_poly.type
_entity_poly.pdbx_seq_one_letter_code
_entity_poly.pdbx_strand_id
1 'polypeptide(L)'
;MRNQPISVAKAKKAITDYKKAVGQPEGLAELSIFYCEEVFVFLGYCGMDDEGYFDALVRMFEQALKYVMALPEAKRSPFIDRLEQVALQGRNVGWGVGEDMAILLSGYDIDD
;
A
#
# COMPACT_ATOMS: atom_id res chain seq x y z
N MET A 1 -23.13 -4.97 0.06
CA MET A 1 -22.59 -4.16 1.18
C MET A 1 -23.30 -2.81 1.19
N ARG A 2 -23.80 -2.34 2.34
CA ARG A 2 -24.61 -1.10 2.44
C ARG A 2 -23.70 0.12 2.64
N ASN A 3 -23.65 1.01 1.65
CA ASN A 3 -23.52 2.49 1.72
C ASN A 3 -22.74 3.15 2.87
N GLN A 4 -21.67 2.54 3.39
CA GLN A 4 -20.77 3.26 4.30
C GLN A 4 -19.81 4.12 3.47
N PRO A 5 -19.62 5.41 3.85
CA PRO A 5 -18.64 6.24 3.20
C PRO A 5 -17.25 5.65 3.42
N ILE A 6 -16.50 5.50 2.32
CA ILE A 6 -15.09 5.11 2.36
C ILE A 6 -14.33 6.16 3.17
N SER A 7 -13.51 5.73 4.11
CA SER A 7 -12.79 6.63 5.03
C SER A 7 -11.36 6.17 5.22
N VAL A 8 -10.44 6.91 4.61
CA VAL A 8 -8.98 6.72 4.73
C VAL A 8 -8.53 6.77 6.20
N ALA A 9 -9.11 7.68 6.99
CA ALA A 9 -8.81 7.80 8.42
C ALA A 9 -9.19 6.52 9.19
N LYS A 10 -10.34 5.91 8.91
CA LYS A 10 -10.75 4.64 9.53
C LYS A 10 -9.84 3.48 9.11
N ALA A 11 -9.45 3.42 7.83
CA ALA A 11 -8.54 2.40 7.32
C ALA A 11 -7.16 2.48 8.01
N LYS A 12 -6.57 3.68 8.07
CA LYS A 12 -5.30 3.92 8.79
C LYS A 12 -5.40 3.59 10.28
N LYS A 13 -6.55 3.89 10.91
CA LYS A 13 -6.80 3.50 12.30
C LYS A 13 -6.84 1.99 12.49
N ALA A 14 -7.50 1.25 11.59
CA ALA A 14 -7.57 -0.21 11.67
C ALA A 14 -6.18 -0.86 11.60
N ILE A 15 -5.30 -0.38 10.72
CA ILE A 15 -3.89 -0.83 10.64
C ILE A 15 -3.17 -0.54 11.96
N THR A 16 -3.34 0.67 12.50
CA THR A 16 -2.72 1.09 13.77
C THR A 16 -3.21 0.25 14.94
N ASP A 17 -4.50 -0.04 15.01
CA ASP A 17 -5.08 -0.86 16.07
C ASP A 17 -4.59 -2.31 15.99
N TYR A 18 -4.51 -2.89 14.77
CA TYR A 18 -3.92 -4.21 14.57
C TYR A 18 -2.46 -4.26 15.03
N LYS A 19 -1.67 -3.23 14.68
CA LYS A 19 -0.27 -3.09 15.11
C LYS A 19 -0.14 -3.13 16.63
N LYS A 20 -1.04 -2.45 17.34
CA LYS A 20 -1.04 -2.40 18.82
C LYS A 20 -1.54 -3.69 19.46
N ALA A 21 -2.48 -4.39 18.82
CA ALA A 21 -3.07 -5.60 19.38
C ALA A 21 -2.15 -6.83 19.26
N VAL A 22 -1.62 -7.07 18.06
CA VAL A 22 -0.78 -8.25 17.78
C VAL A 22 0.47 -7.87 16.99
N GLY A 23 0.34 -7.00 15.98
CA GLY A 23 1.47 -6.47 15.23
C GLY A 23 2.32 -7.50 14.49
N GLN A 24 1.74 -8.66 14.14
CA GLN A 24 2.46 -9.66 13.34
C GLN A 24 2.80 -9.10 11.95
N PRO A 25 4.05 -9.25 11.47
CA PRO A 25 4.50 -8.69 10.20
C PRO A 25 3.64 -9.08 9.00
N GLU A 26 3.20 -10.33 8.93
CA GLU A 26 2.39 -10.85 7.82
C GLU A 26 1.03 -10.15 7.73
N GLY A 27 0.35 -9.95 8.86
CA GLY A 27 -0.90 -9.20 8.87
C GLY A 27 -0.69 -7.69 8.69
N LEU A 28 0.45 -7.13 9.10
CA LEU A 28 0.78 -5.74 8.81
C LEU A 28 1.04 -5.54 7.32
N ALA A 29 1.74 -6.47 6.66
CA ALA A 29 1.92 -6.48 5.22
C ALA A 29 0.57 -6.57 4.50
N GLU A 30 -0.28 -7.55 4.86
CA GLU A 30 -1.60 -7.74 4.26
C GLU A 30 -2.46 -6.48 4.36
N LEU A 31 -2.60 -5.90 5.56
CA LEU A 31 -3.47 -4.74 5.76
C LEU A 31 -2.94 -3.48 5.07
N SER A 32 -1.62 -3.29 5.02
CA SER A 32 -1.02 -2.15 4.32
C SER A 32 -1.10 -2.29 2.80
N ILE A 33 -0.94 -3.50 2.25
CA ILE A 33 -1.12 -3.74 0.80
C ILE A 33 -2.58 -3.56 0.41
N PHE A 34 -3.50 -4.13 1.18
CA PHE A 34 -4.93 -3.98 0.95
C PHE A 34 -5.37 -2.51 0.98
N TYR A 35 -4.79 -1.70 1.87
CA TYR A 35 -5.01 -0.25 1.86
C TYR A 35 -4.60 0.38 0.53
N CYS A 36 -3.43 0.04 -0.01
CA CYS A 36 -2.94 0.60 -1.27
C CYS A 36 -3.80 0.18 -2.47
N GLU A 37 -4.22 -1.09 -2.50
CA GLU A 37 -5.14 -1.62 -3.54
C GLU A 37 -6.48 -0.87 -3.55
N GLU A 38 -7.09 -0.71 -2.37
CA GLU A 38 -8.40 -0.07 -2.23
C GLU A 38 -8.38 1.43 -2.53
N VAL A 39 -7.22 2.10 -2.41
CA VAL A 39 -7.11 3.51 -2.78
C VAL A 39 -7.36 3.71 -4.27
N PHE A 40 -6.90 2.83 -5.15
CA PHE A 40 -7.16 2.96 -6.60
C PHE A 40 -8.62 2.67 -6.96
N VAL A 41 -9.25 1.73 -6.25
CA VAL A 41 -10.69 1.49 -6.34
C VAL A 41 -11.45 2.76 -5.92
N PHE A 42 -11.06 3.38 -4.81
CA PHE A 42 -11.66 4.63 -4.32
C PHE A 42 -11.49 5.81 -5.30
N LEU A 43 -10.29 5.99 -5.86
CA LEU A 43 -10.00 7.04 -6.85
C LEU A 43 -10.84 6.89 -8.13
N GLY A 44 -11.23 5.66 -8.49
CA GLY A 44 -12.18 5.41 -9.57
C GLY A 44 -13.59 5.93 -9.31
N TYR A 45 -14.00 6.06 -8.03
CA TYR A 45 -15.31 6.58 -7.63
C TYR A 45 -15.32 8.08 -7.35
N CYS A 46 -14.19 8.64 -6.91
CA CYS A 46 -14.04 10.07 -6.67
C CYS A 46 -12.64 10.53 -7.05
N GLY A 47 -12.55 11.59 -7.84
CA GLY A 47 -11.26 12.22 -8.12
C GLY A 47 -10.61 12.76 -6.85
N MET A 48 -9.28 12.81 -6.84
CA MET A 48 -8.48 13.39 -5.77
C MET A 48 -7.37 14.24 -6.39
N ASP A 49 -7.23 15.47 -5.91
CA ASP A 49 -6.28 16.47 -6.44
C ASP A 49 -5.49 17.08 -5.28
N ASP A 50 -4.81 16.21 -4.53
CA ASP A 50 -4.04 16.58 -3.34
C ASP A 50 -2.71 15.80 -3.37
N GLU A 51 -1.61 16.49 -3.64
CA GLU A 51 -0.25 15.93 -3.66
C GLU A 51 0.10 15.26 -2.32
N GLY A 52 -0.27 15.88 -1.20
CA GLY A 52 0.00 15.34 0.14
C GLY A 52 -0.75 14.03 0.42
N TYR A 53 -1.92 13.83 -0.19
CA TYR A 53 -2.62 12.56 -0.15
C TYR A 53 -1.84 11.46 -0.89
N PHE A 54 -1.33 11.77 -2.07
CA PHE A 54 -0.54 10.85 -2.88
C PHE A 54 0.81 10.54 -2.23
N ASP A 55 1.50 11.52 -1.66
CA ASP A 55 2.68 11.32 -0.81
C ASP A 55 2.38 10.35 0.35
N ALA A 56 1.23 10.51 0.99
CA ALA A 56 0.82 9.64 2.09
C ALA A 56 0.50 8.21 1.62
N LEU A 57 0.05 8.03 0.37
CA LEU A 57 -0.14 6.72 -0.26
C LEU A 57 1.22 6.06 -0.52
N VAL A 58 2.17 6.77 -1.15
CA VAL A 58 3.53 6.26 -1.42
C VAL A 58 4.24 5.87 -0.12
N ARG A 59 4.10 6.65 0.96
CA ARG A 59 4.63 6.29 2.29
C ARG A 59 4.00 5.03 2.87
N MET A 60 2.70 4.80 2.63
CA MET A 60 2.06 3.55 3.06
C MET A 60 2.58 2.36 2.26
N PHE A 61 2.80 2.54 0.95
CA PHE A 61 3.39 1.53 0.07
C PHE A 61 4.79 1.15 0.53
N GLU A 62 5.66 2.12 0.80
CA GLU A 62 6.99 1.88 1.33
C GLU A 62 6.92 1.09 2.66
N GLN A 63 5.99 1.45 3.53
CA GLN A 63 5.80 0.76 4.80
C GLN A 63 5.31 -0.68 4.61
N ALA A 64 4.45 -0.93 3.62
CA ALA A 64 4.01 -2.26 3.23
C ALA A 64 5.21 -3.11 2.76
N LEU A 65 6.04 -2.56 1.88
CA LEU A 65 7.24 -3.22 1.37
C LEU A 65 8.21 -3.58 2.51
N LYS A 66 8.43 -2.67 3.47
CA LYS A 66 9.21 -2.95 4.69
C LYS A 66 8.65 -4.11 5.51
N TYR A 67 7.32 -4.25 5.60
CA TYR A 67 6.71 -5.39 6.30
C TYR A 67 6.89 -6.70 5.52
N VAL A 68 6.77 -6.67 4.20
CA VAL A 68 7.02 -7.83 3.33
C VAL A 68 8.46 -8.30 3.45
N MET A 69 9.42 -7.37 3.40
CA MET A 69 10.85 -7.72 3.49
C MET A 69 11.26 -8.25 4.88
N ALA A 70 10.48 -7.97 5.91
CA ALA A 70 10.65 -8.59 7.24
C ALA A 70 10.13 -10.04 7.32
N LEU A 71 9.43 -10.55 6.29
CA LEU A 71 8.94 -11.93 6.25
C LEU A 71 10.05 -12.91 5.82
N PRO A 72 9.90 -14.21 6.13
CA PRO A 72 10.68 -15.26 5.47
C PRO A 72 10.53 -15.15 3.95
N GLU A 73 11.64 -15.31 3.24
CA GLU A 73 11.73 -15.17 1.77
C GLU A 73 10.65 -15.98 1.03
N ALA A 74 10.42 -17.23 1.46
CA ALA A 74 9.40 -18.12 0.91
C ALA A 74 7.95 -17.57 0.97
N LYS A 75 7.69 -16.53 1.76
CA LYS A 75 6.38 -15.87 1.88
C LYS A 75 6.29 -14.54 1.12
N ARG A 76 7.40 -13.99 0.62
CA ARG A 76 7.43 -12.61 0.08
C ARG A 76 6.77 -12.51 -1.28
N SER A 77 7.05 -13.45 -2.19
CA SER A 77 6.64 -13.37 -3.60
C SER A 77 5.16 -13.00 -3.82
N PRO A 78 4.17 -13.64 -3.16
CA PRO A 78 2.76 -13.27 -3.34
C PRO A 78 2.42 -11.81 -2.96
N PHE A 79 3.16 -11.23 -2.02
CA PHE A 79 2.98 -9.83 -1.63
C PHE A 79 3.71 -8.87 -2.58
N ILE A 80 4.88 -9.26 -3.07
CA ILE A 80 5.61 -8.48 -4.07
C ILE A 80 4.80 -8.37 -5.36
N ASP A 81 4.23 -9.48 -5.86
CA ASP A 81 3.38 -9.47 -7.06
C ASP A 81 2.22 -8.45 -6.93
N ARG A 82 1.59 -8.36 -5.74
CA ARG A 82 0.53 -7.38 -5.48
C ARG A 82 1.06 -5.95 -5.45
N LEU A 83 2.22 -5.72 -4.84
CA LEU A 83 2.85 -4.40 -4.79
C LEU A 83 3.27 -3.92 -6.20
N GLU A 84 3.73 -4.82 -7.07
CA GLU A 84 3.98 -4.51 -8.49
C GLU A 84 2.69 -4.06 -9.20
N GLN A 85 1.57 -4.77 -8.99
CA GLN A 85 0.29 -4.36 -9.57
C GLN A 85 -0.17 -2.99 -9.07
N VAL A 86 0.01 -2.72 -7.77
CA VAL A 86 -0.28 -1.42 -7.16
C VAL A 86 0.57 -0.31 -7.79
N ALA A 87 1.87 -0.53 -8.00
CA ALA A 87 2.75 0.43 -8.67
C ALA A 87 2.34 0.68 -10.13
N LEU A 88 1.93 -0.36 -10.86
CA LEU A 88 1.41 -0.22 -12.23
C LEU A 88 0.11 0.60 -12.28
N GLN A 89 -0.81 0.38 -11.34
CA GLN A 89 -2.03 1.19 -11.24
C GLN A 89 -1.73 2.65 -10.92
N GLY A 90 -0.71 2.92 -10.10
CA GLY A 90 -0.23 4.25 -9.75
C GLY A 90 0.17 5.13 -10.94
N ARG A 91 0.55 4.54 -12.08
CA ARG A 91 0.89 5.31 -13.29
C ARG A 91 -0.31 6.02 -13.92
N ASN A 92 -1.54 5.62 -13.57
CA ASN A 92 -2.76 6.16 -14.16
C ASN A 92 -3.35 7.35 -13.38
N VAL A 93 -2.81 7.68 -12.19
CA VAL A 93 -3.39 8.74 -11.32
C VAL A 93 -2.66 10.09 -11.40
N GLY A 94 -1.47 10.13 -12.02
CA GLY A 94 -0.61 11.31 -12.06
C GLY A 94 0.27 11.45 -10.81
N TRP A 95 0.84 12.65 -10.61
CA TRP A 95 1.64 13.00 -9.41
C TRP A 95 2.89 12.14 -9.15
N GLY A 96 3.38 11.39 -10.13
CA GLY A 96 4.58 10.56 -9.98
C GLY A 96 4.39 9.30 -9.11
N VAL A 97 3.15 8.97 -8.72
CA VAL A 97 2.86 7.89 -7.76
C VAL A 97 3.40 6.54 -8.23
N GLY A 98 3.14 6.18 -9.49
CA GLY A 98 3.60 4.91 -10.05
C GLY A 98 5.12 4.84 -10.21
N GLU A 99 5.76 5.97 -10.53
CA GLU A 99 7.20 6.10 -10.63
C GLU A 99 7.87 5.94 -9.27
N ASP A 100 7.40 6.64 -8.25
CA ASP A 100 7.93 6.56 -6.88
C ASP A 100 7.79 5.14 -6.32
N MET A 101 6.64 4.50 -6.51
CA MET A 101 6.44 3.10 -6.10
C MET A 101 7.36 2.13 -6.84
N ALA A 102 7.61 2.35 -8.14
CA ALA A 102 8.53 1.51 -8.92
C ALA A 102 9.99 1.70 -8.48
N ILE A 103 10.41 2.93 -8.15
CA ILE A 103 11.73 3.20 -7.57
C ILE A 103 11.89 2.43 -6.27
N LEU A 104 10.88 2.49 -5.39
CA LEU A 104 10.88 1.75 -4.14
C LEU A 104 11.04 0.24 -4.37
N LEU A 105 10.24 -0.37 -5.24
CA LEU A 105 10.36 -1.81 -5.57
C LEU A 105 11.78 -2.17 -6.02
N SER A 106 12.32 -1.43 -6.99
CA SER A 106 13.66 -1.69 -7.53
C SER A 106 14.78 -1.58 -6.48
N GLY A 107 14.59 -0.77 -5.44
CA GLY A 107 15.56 -0.63 -4.35
C GLY A 107 15.66 -1.85 -3.45
N TYR A 108 14.64 -2.70 -3.39
CA TYR A 108 14.62 -3.93 -2.59
C TYR A 108 14.94 -5.19 -3.40
N ASP A 109 14.87 -5.13 -4.73
CA ASP A 109 15.27 -6.23 -5.63
C ASP A 109 16.80 -6.38 -5.76
N ILE A 110 17.58 -5.42 -5.26
CA ILE A 110 19.05 -5.38 -5.38
C ILE A 110 19.76 -6.15 -4.23
N ASP A 111 19.03 -6.55 -3.18
CA ASP A 111 19.59 -7.16 -1.97
C ASP A 111 19.66 -8.72 -1.98
N ASP A 112 19.68 -9.34 -3.16
CA ASP A 112 19.92 -10.79 -3.35
C ASP A 112 21.42 -11.19 -3.30
#